data_AF-A0A2D7H9K1-F1
#
_entry.id   AF-A0A2D7H9K1-F1
#
_cell.length_a   1.000
_cell.length_b   1.000
_cell.length_c   1.000
_cell.angle_alpha   90.00
_cell.angle_beta   90.00
_cell.angle_gamma   90.00
#
_symmetry.space_group_name_H-M   'P 1'
#
loop_
_entity.id
_entity.type
_entity.pdbx_description
1 polymer ?
#
loop_
_entity_poly.entity_id
_entity_poly.type
_entity_poly.pdbx_seq_one_letter_code
_entity_poly.pdbx_strand_id
1 'polypeptide(L)'
;MIQLDYASLDQPQLRLDVLRALTLSLTRGGQPADDLRAPLIAWLDGIYPAATPQENRDLSAIMQFLQAPSAVTKGMALLNQASGQEEQITYAMHLRHLKNGWTPELRENYFQWFVLAGGYHGGARLANYLADCKKQAMASIPKAEMTPSLKAIVDTPPKRNPLQFTIEPRSFVKEWGMDDFHDTLAKGVPAGRDFKNGRKMFGAGSCYACHRFQGEGGAVGPDLTSAGGKFSAKDLLETVVDPSKAISDQYSASQFLLDDGTLLVGRVMNLKETEYWVNTDMMKPSTITKVKVDTIEAIRPSQVSMMPKGLLNTMTDKDVLDLLAYLISAGNPDHPLFKK
;
A
#
# COMPACT_ATOMS: atom_id res chain seq x y z
N MET A 1 10.91 -31.18 18.25
CA MET A 1 10.78 -30.78 16.83
C MET A 1 9.33 -30.37 16.62
N ILE A 2 9.05 -29.23 16.00
CA ILE A 2 7.67 -28.81 15.69
C ILE A 2 7.15 -29.78 14.61
N GLN A 3 6.21 -30.65 14.97
CA GLN A 3 5.59 -31.63 14.06
C GLN A 3 4.36 -31.07 13.32
N LEU A 4 4.11 -29.76 13.45
CA LEU A 4 2.99 -29.11 12.80
C LEU A 4 3.28 -28.93 11.31
N ASP A 5 2.48 -29.59 10.48
CA ASP A 5 2.40 -29.28 9.06
C ASP A 5 1.61 -27.97 8.89
N TYR A 6 2.33 -26.87 8.69
CA TYR A 6 1.73 -25.56 8.51
C TYR A 6 0.98 -25.46 7.17
N ALA A 7 1.47 -26.18 6.15
CA ALA A 7 0.91 -26.11 4.81
C ALA A 7 -0.44 -26.84 4.71
N SER A 8 -0.67 -27.86 5.55
CA SER A 8 -1.95 -28.57 5.62
C SER A 8 -3.06 -27.80 6.36
N LEU A 9 -2.78 -26.60 6.88
CA LEU A 9 -3.78 -25.77 7.55
C LEU A 9 -4.58 -24.98 6.50
N ASP A 10 -5.69 -25.58 6.07
CA ASP A 10 -6.56 -24.99 5.03
C ASP A 10 -7.26 -23.70 5.49
N GLN A 11 -7.41 -23.48 6.79
CA GLN A 11 -8.04 -22.27 7.32
C GLN A 11 -6.99 -21.16 7.57
N PRO A 12 -7.06 -20.01 6.88
CA PRO A 12 -6.11 -18.91 7.06
C PRO A 12 -6.04 -18.41 8.51
N GLN A 13 -7.15 -18.44 9.25
CA GLN A 13 -7.17 -17.99 10.63
C GLN A 13 -6.34 -18.90 11.56
N LEU A 14 -6.38 -20.22 11.36
CA LEU A 14 -5.56 -21.17 12.13
C LEU A 14 -4.06 -20.95 11.88
N ARG A 15 -3.69 -20.66 10.63
CA ARG A 15 -2.31 -20.30 10.26
C ARG A 15 -1.82 -19.06 11.01
N LEU A 16 -2.66 -18.03 11.12
CA LEU A 16 -2.35 -16.82 11.89
C LEU A 16 -2.26 -17.09 13.40
N ASP A 17 -3.15 -17.93 13.94
CA ASP A 17 -3.17 -18.23 15.37
C ASP A 17 -1.91 -19.00 15.81
N VAL A 18 -1.39 -19.89 14.94
CA VAL A 18 -0.09 -20.56 15.14
C VAL A 18 1.04 -19.53 15.21
N LEU A 19 1.14 -18.62 14.24
CA LEU A 19 2.18 -17.57 14.24
C LEU A 19 2.09 -16.66 15.46
N ARG A 20 0.88 -16.34 15.91
CA ARG A 20 0.65 -15.54 17.13
C ARG A 20 1.07 -16.29 18.39
N ALA A 21 0.77 -17.59 18.48
CA ALA A 21 1.24 -18.43 19.60
C ALA A 21 2.77 -18.46 19.66
N LEU A 22 3.43 -18.68 18.53
CA LEU A 22 4.90 -18.60 18.39
C LEU A 22 5.44 -17.23 18.85
N THR A 23 4.85 -16.14 18.35
CA THR A 23 5.23 -14.77 18.73
C THR A 23 5.14 -14.55 20.24
N LEU A 24 4.04 -15.00 20.86
CA LEU A 24 3.84 -14.88 22.30
C LEU A 24 4.87 -15.69 23.10
N SER A 25 5.12 -16.94 22.68
CA SER A 25 6.13 -17.80 23.30
C SER A 25 7.52 -17.18 23.25
N LEU A 26 7.95 -16.65 22.09
CA LEU A 26 9.25 -15.99 21.93
C LEU A 26 9.34 -14.68 22.71
N THR A 27 8.28 -13.88 22.71
CA THR A 27 8.25 -12.60 23.44
C THR A 27 8.38 -12.81 24.95
N ARG A 28 7.74 -13.85 25.49
CA ARG A 28 7.82 -14.16 26.94
C ARG A 28 9.06 -14.98 27.31
N GLY A 29 9.51 -15.86 26.43
CA GLY A 29 10.61 -16.79 26.68
C GLY A 29 12.00 -16.26 26.31
N GLY A 30 12.07 -15.21 25.50
CA GLY A 30 13.34 -14.69 24.98
C GLY A 30 13.90 -15.52 23.82
N GLN A 31 15.20 -15.36 23.56
CA GLN A 31 15.89 -16.13 22.52
C GLN A 31 15.94 -17.62 22.89
N PRO A 32 15.49 -18.53 22.01
CA PRO A 32 15.68 -19.96 22.22
C PRO A 32 17.17 -20.32 22.23
N ALA A 33 17.51 -21.42 22.91
CA ALA A 33 18.82 -22.04 22.80
C ALA A 33 19.09 -22.51 21.36
N ASP A 34 20.37 -22.61 20.98
CA ASP A 34 20.78 -22.83 19.57
C ASP A 34 20.24 -24.13 18.96
N ASP A 35 20.15 -25.18 19.77
CA ASP A 35 19.59 -26.48 19.42
C ASP A 35 18.09 -26.43 19.06
N LEU A 36 17.36 -25.45 19.61
CA LEU A 36 15.95 -25.19 19.27
C LEU A 36 15.82 -24.10 18.20
N ARG A 37 16.70 -23.10 18.22
CA ARG A 37 16.65 -21.93 17.35
C ARG A 37 16.90 -22.32 15.89
N ALA A 38 17.92 -23.11 15.59
CA ALA A 38 18.25 -23.46 14.21
C ALA A 38 17.14 -24.30 13.52
N PRO A 39 16.58 -25.35 14.15
CA PRO A 39 15.44 -26.07 13.57
C PRO A 39 14.18 -25.21 13.42
N LEU A 40 13.92 -24.30 14.36
CA LEU A 40 12.80 -23.37 14.26
C LEU A 40 12.94 -22.43 13.06
N ILE A 41 14.13 -21.86 12.85
CA ILE A 41 14.43 -21.03 11.68
C ILE A 41 14.22 -21.84 10.40
N ALA A 42 14.74 -23.07 10.34
CA ALA A 42 14.59 -23.92 9.16
C ALA A 42 13.12 -24.23 8.82
N TRP A 43 12.28 -24.49 9.84
CA TRP A 43 10.84 -24.68 9.66
C TRP A 43 10.15 -23.41 9.17
N LEU A 44 10.44 -22.26 9.77
CA LEU A 44 9.91 -20.96 9.34
C LEU A 44 10.38 -20.57 7.94
N ASP A 45 11.60 -20.95 7.55
CA ASP A 45 12.14 -20.70 6.22
C ASP A 45 11.39 -21.45 5.12
N GLY A 46 10.77 -22.58 5.45
CA GLY A 46 9.86 -23.30 4.55
C GLY A 46 8.51 -22.62 4.37
N ILE A 47 8.16 -21.66 5.24
CA ILE A 47 6.88 -20.93 5.24
C ILE A 47 7.06 -19.51 4.71
N TYR A 48 8.14 -18.83 5.07
CA TYR A 48 8.40 -17.43 4.77
C TYR A 48 9.15 -17.27 3.43
N PRO A 49 8.68 -16.45 2.47
CA PRO A 49 7.43 -15.69 2.47
C PRO A 49 6.19 -16.56 2.27
N ALA A 50 5.14 -16.28 3.05
CA ALA A 50 3.83 -16.89 2.95
C ALA A 50 2.98 -16.24 1.85
N ALA A 51 1.79 -16.80 1.63
CA ALA A 51 0.88 -16.37 0.57
C ALA A 51 0.20 -15.01 0.82
N THR A 52 0.04 -14.61 2.09
CA THR A 52 -0.72 -13.41 2.47
C THR A 52 0.14 -12.37 3.19
N PRO A 53 -0.15 -11.07 3.04
CA PRO A 53 0.54 -10.01 3.78
C PRO A 53 0.43 -10.16 5.30
N GLN A 54 -0.70 -10.65 5.80
CA GLN A 54 -0.95 -10.85 7.24
C GLN A 54 0.00 -11.91 7.82
N GLU A 55 0.17 -13.04 7.14
CA GLU A 55 1.13 -14.08 7.53
C GLU A 55 2.57 -13.53 7.43
N ASN A 56 2.89 -12.84 6.34
CA ASN A 56 4.22 -12.27 6.11
C ASN A 56 4.61 -11.22 7.13
N ARG A 57 3.67 -10.43 7.65
CA ARG A 57 3.92 -9.50 8.75
C ARG A 57 4.43 -10.24 9.99
N ASP A 58 3.70 -11.26 10.43
CA ASP A 58 4.02 -11.99 11.65
C ASP A 58 5.29 -12.83 11.48
N LEU A 59 5.47 -13.47 10.31
CA LEU A 59 6.71 -14.17 9.96
C LEU A 59 7.91 -13.24 9.92
N SER A 60 7.79 -12.05 9.33
CA SER A 60 8.88 -11.05 9.31
C SER A 60 9.32 -10.66 10.72
N ALA A 61 8.35 -10.49 11.64
CA ALA A 61 8.64 -10.18 13.04
C ALA A 61 9.36 -11.34 13.75
N ILE A 62 8.89 -12.57 13.56
CA ILE A 62 9.50 -13.77 14.16
C ILE A 62 10.91 -13.99 13.61
N MET A 63 11.09 -13.91 12.30
CA MET A 63 12.39 -14.10 11.64
C MET A 63 13.39 -13.00 12.05
N GLN A 64 12.92 -11.76 12.21
CA GLN A 64 13.68 -10.67 12.81
C GLN A 64 14.11 -11.00 14.22
N PHE A 65 13.18 -11.43 15.07
CA PHE A 65 13.46 -11.77 16.45
C PHE A 65 14.54 -12.86 16.53
N LEU A 66 14.41 -13.94 15.75
CA LEU A 66 15.35 -15.05 15.73
C LEU A 66 16.71 -14.72 15.07
N GLN A 67 16.84 -13.54 14.44
CA GLN A 67 18.01 -13.16 13.63
C GLN A 67 18.31 -14.18 12.53
N ALA A 68 17.25 -14.68 11.88
CA ALA A 68 17.38 -15.69 10.84
C ALA A 68 18.22 -15.16 9.65
N PRO A 69 19.21 -15.93 9.14
CA PRO A 69 20.08 -15.45 8.06
C PRO A 69 19.35 -15.03 6.78
N SER A 70 18.24 -15.69 6.46
CA SER A 70 17.39 -15.43 5.29
C SER A 70 16.49 -14.20 5.45
N ALA A 71 16.34 -13.65 6.66
CA ALA A 71 15.32 -12.66 6.99
C ALA A 71 15.50 -11.37 6.20
N VAL A 72 16.75 -10.92 6.00
CA VAL A 72 17.04 -9.70 5.23
C VAL A 72 16.65 -9.88 3.77
N THR A 73 17.11 -10.95 3.11
CA THR A 73 16.83 -11.19 1.69
C THR A 73 15.33 -11.31 1.44
N LYS A 74 14.63 -12.14 2.23
CA LYS A 74 13.19 -12.36 2.08
C LYS A 74 12.37 -11.11 2.46
N GLY A 75 12.78 -10.41 3.52
CA GLY A 75 12.12 -9.17 3.95
C GLY A 75 12.30 -8.01 2.97
N MET A 76 13.46 -7.89 2.34
CA MET A 76 13.70 -6.90 1.28
C MET A 76 12.89 -7.21 0.02
N ALA A 77 12.77 -8.49 -0.36
CA ALA A 77 11.91 -8.90 -1.47
C ALA A 77 10.44 -8.52 -1.20
N LEU A 78 9.95 -8.78 0.01
CA LEU A 78 8.62 -8.37 0.44
C LEU A 78 8.44 -6.85 0.48
N LEU A 79 9.41 -6.10 1.01
CA LEU A 79 9.41 -4.64 1.01
C LEU A 79 9.25 -4.07 -0.42
N ASN A 80 9.96 -4.63 -1.39
CA ASN A 80 9.95 -4.12 -2.76
C ASN A 80 8.67 -4.49 -3.54
N GLN A 81 8.02 -5.61 -3.17
CA GLN A 81 6.82 -6.13 -3.84
C GLN A 81 5.51 -5.73 -3.14
N ALA A 82 5.61 -5.24 -1.91
CA ALA A 82 4.48 -4.80 -1.10
C ALA A 82 3.64 -3.77 -1.85
N SER A 83 2.34 -4.01 -1.93
CA SER A 83 1.41 -3.23 -2.75
C SER A 83 0.88 -1.97 -2.05
N GLY A 84 1.21 -1.79 -0.76
CA GLY A 84 0.74 -0.72 0.10
C GLY A 84 1.88 -0.13 0.93
N GLN A 85 1.78 1.14 1.30
CA GLN A 85 2.77 1.78 2.17
C GLN A 85 2.77 1.15 3.57
N GLU A 86 1.63 0.69 4.08
CA GLU A 86 1.51 0.06 5.40
C GLU A 86 2.30 -1.24 5.47
N GLU A 87 2.20 -2.04 4.41
CA GLU A 87 2.96 -3.26 4.23
C GLU A 87 4.47 -2.96 4.12
N GLN A 88 4.86 -1.95 3.33
CA GLN A 88 6.26 -1.52 3.23
C GLN A 88 6.83 -1.04 4.57
N ILE A 89 6.11 -0.18 5.28
CA ILE A 89 6.51 0.32 6.60
C ILE A 89 6.69 -0.85 7.58
N THR A 90 5.78 -1.82 7.55
CA THR A 90 5.82 -3.00 8.41
C THR A 90 7.08 -3.84 8.15
N TYR A 91 7.41 -4.14 6.90
CA TYR A 91 8.61 -4.91 6.59
C TYR A 91 9.89 -4.12 6.90
N ALA A 92 9.93 -2.83 6.55
CA ALA A 92 11.05 -1.96 6.88
C ALA A 92 11.30 -1.90 8.40
N MET A 93 10.22 -1.77 9.18
CA MET A 93 10.29 -1.82 10.64
C MET A 93 10.95 -3.11 11.12
N HIS A 94 10.58 -4.28 10.61
CA HIS A 94 11.21 -5.52 11.06
C HIS A 94 12.67 -5.60 10.61
N LEU A 95 13.00 -5.16 9.39
CA LEU A 95 14.38 -5.18 8.89
C LEU A 95 15.36 -4.36 9.74
N ARG A 96 14.93 -3.24 10.37
CA ARG A 96 15.80 -2.31 11.11
C ARG A 96 16.66 -2.95 12.21
N HIS A 97 16.19 -4.06 12.79
CA HIS A 97 16.82 -4.73 13.92
C HIS A 97 17.62 -5.99 13.53
N LEU A 98 17.67 -6.33 12.24
CA LEU A 98 18.49 -7.45 11.76
C LEU A 98 19.97 -7.03 11.68
N LYS A 99 20.83 -7.80 12.32
CA LYS A 99 22.29 -7.58 12.33
C LYS A 99 23.00 -8.34 11.21
N ASN A 100 22.48 -9.52 10.86
CA ASN A 100 23.09 -10.44 9.91
C ASN A 100 22.28 -10.52 8.61
N GLY A 101 22.89 -11.04 7.54
CA GLY A 101 22.22 -11.26 6.24
C GLY A 101 22.21 -10.04 5.32
N TRP A 102 22.77 -8.91 5.74
CA TRP A 102 22.93 -7.74 4.88
C TRP A 102 24.06 -7.92 3.87
N THR A 103 23.76 -7.66 2.61
CA THR A 103 24.76 -7.36 1.58
C THR A 103 24.82 -5.84 1.39
N PRO A 104 25.90 -5.28 0.82
CA PRO A 104 25.96 -3.86 0.50
C PRO A 104 24.76 -3.38 -0.33
N GLU A 105 24.39 -4.15 -1.36
CA GLU A 105 23.26 -3.84 -2.25
C GLU A 105 21.91 -3.82 -1.51
N LEU A 106 21.62 -4.85 -0.70
CA LEU A 106 20.37 -4.90 0.06
C LEU A 106 20.27 -3.74 1.05
N ARG A 107 21.39 -3.33 1.63
CA ARG A 107 21.45 -2.23 2.58
C ARG A 107 21.25 -0.88 1.91
N GLU A 108 21.88 -0.66 0.76
CA GLU A 108 21.64 0.54 -0.06
C GLU A 108 20.17 0.63 -0.48
N ASN A 109 19.58 -0.47 -0.95
CA ASN A 109 18.17 -0.52 -1.34
C ASN A 109 17.25 -0.22 -0.14
N TYR A 110 17.54 -0.76 1.04
CA TYR A 110 16.80 -0.47 2.26
C TYR A 110 16.86 1.02 2.67
N PHE A 111 18.01 1.66 2.56
CA PHE A 111 18.12 3.10 2.85
C PHE A 111 17.54 3.98 1.74
N GLN A 112 17.56 3.51 0.50
CA GLN A 112 16.87 4.16 -0.62
C GLN A 112 15.35 4.17 -0.40
N TRP A 113 14.79 3.12 0.21
CA TRP A 113 13.38 3.10 0.61
C TRP A 113 13.04 4.26 1.56
N PHE A 114 13.88 4.57 2.57
CA PHE A 114 13.62 5.73 3.45
C PHE A 114 13.62 7.08 2.72
N VAL A 115 14.39 7.19 1.63
CA VAL A 115 14.35 8.38 0.78
C VAL A 115 12.99 8.48 0.08
N LEU A 116 12.48 7.36 -0.45
CA LEU A 116 11.20 7.31 -1.16
C LEU A 116 9.98 7.41 -0.23
N ALA A 117 10.05 6.81 0.96
CA ALA A 117 9.01 6.81 1.98
C ALA A 117 8.71 8.22 2.54
N GLY A 118 9.52 9.22 2.20
CA GLY A 118 9.22 10.64 2.47
C GLY A 118 7.93 11.15 1.83
N GLY A 119 7.41 10.45 0.82
CA GLY A 119 6.13 10.72 0.16
C GLY A 119 4.92 10.03 0.79
N TYR A 120 5.09 9.29 1.89
CA TYR A 120 3.98 8.57 2.53
C TYR A 120 3.07 9.47 3.35
N HIS A 121 1.80 9.09 3.41
CA HIS A 121 0.75 9.85 4.08
C HIS A 121 0.19 9.05 5.26
N GLY A 122 -0.07 9.72 6.38
CA GLY A 122 -0.61 9.07 7.56
C GLY A 122 -0.79 10.06 8.70
N GLY A 123 -0.95 9.55 9.92
CA GLY A 123 -1.11 10.39 11.11
C GLY A 123 0.05 11.39 11.28
N ALA A 124 -0.20 12.46 12.04
CA ALA A 124 0.73 13.58 12.21
C ALA A 124 2.16 13.21 12.69
N ARG A 125 2.37 11.99 13.21
CA ARG A 125 3.66 11.48 13.68
C ARG A 125 4.34 10.50 12.73
N LEU A 126 3.75 10.16 11.58
CA LEU A 126 4.31 9.17 10.66
C LEU A 126 5.75 9.52 10.24
N ALA A 127 5.99 10.79 9.86
CA ALA A 127 7.32 11.24 9.45
C ALA A 127 8.36 11.06 10.58
N ASN A 128 7.99 11.38 11.83
CA ASN A 128 8.87 11.19 12.98
C ASN A 128 9.16 9.71 13.22
N TYR A 129 8.13 8.86 13.09
CA TYR A 129 8.28 7.42 13.24
C TYR A 129 9.24 6.81 12.20
N LEU A 130 9.15 7.24 10.94
CA LEU A 130 10.06 6.80 9.88
C LEU A 130 11.48 7.32 10.12
N ALA A 131 11.64 8.55 10.59
CA ALA A 131 12.94 9.09 10.96
C ALA A 131 13.59 8.31 12.12
N ASP A 132 12.81 7.94 13.15
CA ASP A 132 13.27 7.11 14.26
C ASP A 132 13.64 5.69 13.80
N CYS A 133 12.87 5.12 12.88
CA CYS A 133 13.15 3.82 12.27
C CYS A 133 14.49 3.86 11.49
N LYS A 134 14.71 4.90 10.67
CA LYS A 134 15.98 5.12 9.95
C LYS A 134 17.15 5.25 10.92
N LYS A 135 16.98 6.02 12.00
CA LYS A 135 18.00 6.19 13.04
C LYS A 135 18.37 4.87 13.72
N GLN A 136 17.38 4.04 14.05
CA GLN A 136 17.60 2.71 14.63
C GLN A 136 18.34 1.78 13.66
N ALA A 137 17.95 1.79 12.38
CA ALA A 137 18.65 1.05 11.33
C ALA A 137 20.11 1.53 11.15
N MET A 138 20.38 2.83 11.20
CA MET A 138 21.73 3.36 11.12
C MET A 138 22.60 2.92 12.30
N ALA A 139 22.01 2.82 13.49
CA ALA A 139 22.72 2.37 14.69
C ALA A 139 23.13 0.89 14.63
N SER A 140 22.49 0.07 13.80
CA SER A 140 22.86 -1.33 13.60
C SER A 140 23.95 -1.54 12.53
N ILE A 141 24.47 -0.46 11.92
CA ILE A 141 25.50 -0.54 10.88
C ILE A 141 26.90 -0.62 11.47
N PRO A 142 27.64 -1.73 11.25
CA PRO A 142 29.06 -1.77 11.56
C PRO A 142 29.80 -0.67 10.79
N LYS A 143 30.72 0.04 11.43
CA LYS A 143 31.46 1.15 10.79
C LYS A 143 32.14 0.76 9.47
N ALA A 144 32.60 -0.49 9.37
CA ALA A 144 33.23 -1.03 8.17
C ALA A 144 32.26 -1.22 6.98
N GLU A 145 30.96 -1.33 7.24
CA GLU A 145 29.92 -1.47 6.20
C GLU A 145 29.36 -0.12 5.73
N MET A 146 29.75 0.99 6.36
CA MET A 146 29.34 2.34 5.94
C MET A 146 30.17 2.80 4.74
N THR A 147 29.88 2.26 3.57
CA THR A 147 30.52 2.66 2.31
C THR A 147 30.21 4.13 1.95
N PRO A 148 31.03 4.81 1.13
CA PRO A 148 30.72 6.16 0.65
C PRO A 148 29.37 6.25 -0.07
N SER A 149 29.00 5.22 -0.85
CA SER A 149 27.71 5.11 -1.54
C SER A 149 26.55 5.03 -0.54
N LEU A 150 26.63 4.14 0.44
CA LEU A 150 25.62 4.00 1.48
C LEU A 150 25.48 5.28 2.29
N LYS A 151 26.61 5.92 2.65
CA LYS A 151 26.61 7.20 3.36
C LYS A 151 25.87 8.29 2.58
N ALA A 152 26.10 8.39 1.27
CA ALA A 152 25.40 9.36 0.42
C ALA A 152 23.87 9.14 0.42
N ILE A 153 23.41 7.88 0.38
CA ILE A 153 21.98 7.55 0.46
C ILE A 153 21.42 7.89 1.85
N VAL A 154 22.14 7.52 2.90
CA VAL A 154 21.74 7.80 4.30
C VAL A 154 21.62 9.29 4.56
N ASP A 155 22.52 10.12 4.02
CA ASP A 155 22.49 11.57 4.18
C ASP A 155 21.48 12.25 3.25
N THR A 156 20.92 11.52 2.27
CA THR A 156 19.90 12.06 1.37
C THR A 156 18.59 12.33 2.13
N PRO A 157 18.04 13.56 2.04
CA PRO A 157 16.77 13.88 2.68
C PRO A 157 15.61 13.12 2.03
N PRO A 158 14.56 12.78 2.79
CA PRO A 158 13.38 12.14 2.22
C PRO A 158 12.78 12.97 1.09
N LYS A 159 12.54 12.33 -0.06
CA LYS A 159 11.87 12.93 -1.20
C LYS A 159 10.37 12.84 -1.01
N ARG A 160 9.68 13.98 -1.13
CA ARG A 160 8.22 14.06 -1.17
C ARG A 160 7.73 13.83 -2.60
N ASN A 161 8.01 12.65 -3.15
CA ASN A 161 7.51 12.25 -4.46
C ASN A 161 6.13 11.59 -4.32
N PRO A 162 5.32 11.50 -5.40
CA PRO A 162 4.01 10.85 -5.35
C PRO A 162 4.12 9.40 -4.89
N LEU A 163 3.05 8.92 -4.26
CA LEU A 163 2.95 7.61 -3.60
C LEU A 163 3.38 6.48 -4.54
N GLN A 164 4.46 5.78 -4.16
CA GLN A 164 4.93 4.59 -4.86
C GLN A 164 4.53 3.34 -4.09
N PHE A 165 3.52 2.64 -4.62
CA PHE A 165 3.02 1.36 -4.13
C PHE A 165 3.74 0.17 -4.77
N THR A 166 4.52 0.40 -5.82
CA THR A 166 5.45 -0.56 -6.42
C THR A 166 6.69 0.21 -6.86
N ILE A 167 7.88 -0.32 -6.59
CA ILE A 167 9.13 0.33 -7.03
C ILE A 167 9.40 0.04 -8.52
N GLU A 168 8.78 -1.01 -9.08
CA GLU A 168 8.90 -1.36 -10.50
C GLU A 168 8.25 -0.31 -11.42
N PRO A 169 9.01 0.35 -12.29
CA PRO A 169 8.46 1.24 -13.32
C PRO A 169 7.60 0.43 -14.31
N ARG A 170 6.41 0.93 -14.65
CA ARG A 170 5.54 0.31 -15.66
C ARG A 170 5.45 1.18 -16.90
N SER A 171 5.46 0.55 -18.07
CA SER A 171 5.30 1.22 -19.36
C SER A 171 3.83 1.46 -19.68
N PHE A 172 3.57 2.47 -20.50
CA PHE A 172 2.24 2.69 -21.07
C PHE A 172 1.81 1.48 -21.93
N VAL A 173 0.56 1.07 -21.76
CA VAL A 173 -0.08 -0.03 -22.51
C VAL A 173 -1.14 0.54 -23.44
N LYS A 174 -2.20 1.14 -22.88
CA LYS A 174 -3.35 1.65 -23.63
C LYS A 174 -4.19 2.58 -22.77
N GLU A 175 -4.82 3.59 -23.37
CA GLU A 175 -5.93 4.31 -22.72
C GLU A 175 -7.23 3.50 -22.88
N TRP A 176 -7.61 2.81 -21.81
CA TRP A 176 -8.75 1.88 -21.81
C TRP A 176 -10.09 2.63 -21.76
N GLY A 177 -11.03 2.21 -22.61
CA GLY A 177 -12.41 2.67 -22.63
C GLY A 177 -13.41 1.59 -22.20
N MET A 178 -14.68 1.96 -22.03
CA MET A 178 -15.74 1.00 -21.71
C MET A 178 -15.98 -0.01 -22.84
N ASP A 179 -15.82 0.41 -24.09
CA ASP A 179 -16.04 -0.45 -25.27
C ASP A 179 -15.04 -1.60 -25.33
N ASP A 180 -13.83 -1.42 -24.77
CA ASP A 180 -12.78 -2.46 -24.76
C ASP A 180 -13.17 -3.70 -23.95
N PHE A 181 -14.12 -3.54 -23.02
CA PHE A 181 -14.55 -4.60 -22.11
C PHE A 181 -16.03 -4.94 -22.26
N HIS A 182 -16.74 -4.34 -23.23
CA HIS A 182 -18.19 -4.49 -23.40
C HIS A 182 -18.63 -5.96 -23.44
N ASP A 183 -18.06 -6.74 -24.37
CA ASP A 183 -18.47 -8.13 -24.60
C ASP A 183 -18.04 -9.06 -23.46
N THR A 184 -16.88 -8.76 -22.84
CA THR A 184 -16.36 -9.52 -21.71
C THR A 184 -17.25 -9.30 -20.48
N LEU A 185 -17.53 -8.05 -20.12
CA LEU A 185 -18.32 -7.73 -18.93
C LEU A 185 -19.81 -8.00 -19.10
N ALA A 186 -20.33 -8.04 -20.33
CA ALA A 186 -21.68 -8.52 -20.61
C ALA A 186 -21.90 -9.98 -20.14
N LYS A 187 -20.83 -10.78 -20.10
CA LYS A 187 -20.83 -12.18 -19.61
C LYS A 187 -20.38 -12.30 -18.15
N GLY A 188 -20.07 -11.18 -17.50
CA GLY A 188 -19.41 -11.13 -16.20
C GLY A 188 -17.89 -11.30 -16.29
N VAL A 189 -17.19 -10.97 -15.19
CA VAL A 189 -15.74 -11.18 -15.12
C VAL A 189 -15.44 -12.68 -15.23
N PRO A 190 -14.62 -13.12 -16.20
CA PRO A 190 -14.31 -14.53 -16.38
C PRO A 190 -13.67 -15.14 -15.12
N ALA A 191 -13.90 -16.42 -14.86
CA ALA A 191 -13.16 -17.16 -13.84
C ALA A 191 -11.66 -17.30 -14.19
N GLY A 192 -10.89 -17.95 -13.30
CA GLY A 192 -9.45 -18.13 -13.47
C GLY A 192 -8.64 -16.84 -13.41
N ARG A 193 -9.14 -15.81 -12.71
CA ARG A 193 -8.40 -14.56 -12.46
C ARG A 193 -7.29 -14.77 -11.46
N ASP A 194 -6.30 -13.88 -11.48
CA ASP A 194 -5.18 -13.93 -10.54
C ASP A 194 -5.39 -12.94 -9.38
N PHE A 195 -5.65 -13.49 -8.19
CA PHE A 195 -5.82 -12.70 -6.96
C PHE A 195 -4.61 -11.82 -6.65
N LYS A 196 -3.39 -12.37 -6.75
CA LYS A 196 -2.17 -11.66 -6.40
C LYS A 196 -1.92 -10.54 -7.39
N ASN A 197 -2.17 -10.78 -8.67
CA ASN A 197 -2.07 -9.76 -9.70
C ASN A 197 -3.10 -8.65 -9.48
N GLY A 198 -4.36 -8.98 -9.17
CA GLY A 198 -5.41 -7.99 -8.90
C GLY A 198 -5.06 -7.07 -7.73
N ARG A 199 -4.54 -7.61 -6.62
CA ARG A 199 -4.00 -6.80 -5.51
C ARG A 199 -2.82 -5.93 -5.94
N LYS A 200 -1.87 -6.49 -6.71
CA LYS A 200 -0.73 -5.74 -7.25
C LYS A 200 -1.22 -4.56 -8.10
N MET A 201 -2.23 -4.76 -8.94
CA MET A 201 -2.78 -3.71 -9.81
C MET A 201 -3.52 -2.63 -9.03
N PHE A 202 -4.20 -2.97 -7.93
CA PHE A 202 -4.84 -1.97 -7.06
C PHE A 202 -3.80 -1.00 -6.46
N GLY A 203 -2.66 -1.53 -5.99
CA GLY A 203 -1.55 -0.70 -5.53
C GLY A 203 -0.90 0.08 -6.67
N ALA A 204 -0.56 -0.60 -7.76
CA ALA A 204 0.17 0.01 -8.86
C ALA A 204 -0.64 1.12 -9.57
N GLY A 205 -1.98 1.00 -9.62
CA GLY A 205 -2.90 2.04 -10.08
C GLY A 205 -3.10 3.18 -9.07
N SER A 206 -2.32 3.21 -7.99
CA SER A 206 -2.39 4.20 -6.91
C SER A 206 -3.73 4.27 -6.17
N CYS A 207 -4.56 3.22 -6.23
CA CYS A 207 -5.86 3.21 -5.57
C CYS A 207 -5.74 3.33 -4.05
N TYR A 208 -4.72 2.68 -3.45
CA TYR A 208 -4.41 2.78 -2.02
C TYR A 208 -4.05 4.21 -1.57
N ALA A 209 -3.74 5.14 -2.48
CA ALA A 209 -3.49 6.53 -2.10
C ALA A 209 -4.70 7.19 -1.48
N CYS A 210 -5.87 6.91 -2.07
CA CYS A 210 -7.11 7.58 -1.72
C CYS A 210 -8.07 6.65 -1.01
N HIS A 211 -8.09 5.37 -1.37
CA HIS A 211 -9.09 4.41 -0.93
C HIS A 211 -8.53 3.41 0.06
N ARG A 212 -9.40 3.05 1.01
CA ARG A 212 -9.17 1.91 1.89
C ARG A 212 -9.66 0.63 1.22
N PHE A 213 -8.90 -0.45 1.39
CA PHE A 213 -9.32 -1.79 1.00
C PHE A 213 -8.70 -2.82 1.95
N GLN A 214 -9.51 -3.67 2.56
CA GLN A 214 -9.06 -4.67 3.55
C GLN A 214 -8.21 -4.06 4.70
N GLY A 215 -8.55 -2.82 5.11
CA GLY A 215 -7.85 -2.10 6.17
C GLY A 215 -6.56 -1.39 5.74
N GLU A 216 -6.16 -1.49 4.48
CA GLU A 216 -4.97 -0.84 3.91
C GLU A 216 -5.34 0.40 3.07
N GLY A 217 -4.46 1.39 2.96
CA GLY A 217 -4.65 2.58 2.13
C GLY A 217 -5.28 3.81 2.81
N GLY A 218 -5.58 4.81 1.99
CA GLY A 218 -6.04 6.13 2.38
C GLY A 218 -7.53 6.21 2.76
N ALA A 219 -7.93 7.33 3.35
CA ALA A 219 -9.32 7.63 3.73
C ALA A 219 -9.83 8.91 3.04
N VAL A 220 -9.23 9.28 1.91
CA VAL A 220 -9.63 10.44 1.12
C VAL A 220 -10.93 10.13 0.37
N GLY A 221 -10.96 8.96 -0.29
CA GLY A 221 -12.12 8.37 -0.93
C GLY A 221 -12.82 7.34 -0.04
N PRO A 222 -13.92 6.74 -0.51
CA PRO A 222 -14.64 5.69 0.20
C PRO A 222 -13.80 4.41 0.37
N ASP A 223 -14.14 3.63 1.40
CA ASP A 223 -13.64 2.26 1.55
C ASP A 223 -14.27 1.36 0.47
N LEU A 224 -13.42 0.74 -0.34
CA LEU A 224 -13.81 -0.08 -1.48
C LEU A 224 -13.96 -1.56 -1.15
N THR A 225 -13.69 -1.97 0.10
CA THR A 225 -13.74 -3.39 0.51
C THR A 225 -15.10 -4.03 0.21
N SER A 226 -16.19 -3.29 0.37
CA SER A 226 -17.56 -3.78 0.14
C SER A 226 -18.15 -3.39 -1.22
N ALA A 227 -17.35 -2.78 -2.10
CA ALA A 227 -17.85 -2.23 -3.36
C ALA A 227 -18.42 -3.32 -4.28
N GLY A 228 -17.81 -4.51 -4.31
CA GLY A 228 -18.27 -5.66 -5.09
C GLY A 228 -19.68 -6.17 -4.76
N GLY A 229 -20.18 -5.89 -3.54
CA GLY A 229 -21.55 -6.25 -3.15
C GLY A 229 -22.60 -5.23 -3.55
N LYS A 230 -22.19 -4.03 -4.00
CA LYS A 230 -23.07 -2.89 -4.32
C LYS A 230 -23.07 -2.54 -5.80
N PHE A 231 -21.96 -2.78 -6.49
CA PHE A 231 -21.74 -2.36 -7.87
C PHE A 231 -21.35 -3.54 -8.74
N SER A 232 -21.82 -3.57 -9.99
CA SER A 232 -21.39 -4.56 -10.96
C SER A 232 -19.95 -4.29 -11.42
N ALA A 233 -19.33 -5.28 -12.07
CA ALA A 233 -18.01 -5.10 -12.68
C ALA A 233 -17.98 -3.93 -13.69
N LYS A 234 -19.08 -3.74 -14.42
CA LYS A 234 -19.24 -2.65 -15.38
C LYS A 234 -19.29 -1.29 -14.69
N ASP A 235 -20.06 -1.17 -13.61
CA ASP A 235 -20.18 0.09 -12.85
C ASP A 235 -18.85 0.49 -12.20
N LEU A 236 -18.12 -0.50 -11.66
CA LEU A 236 -16.79 -0.31 -11.09
C LEU A 236 -15.80 0.15 -12.16
N LEU A 237 -15.76 -0.52 -13.32
CA LEU A 237 -14.86 -0.13 -14.41
C LEU A 237 -15.18 1.27 -14.94
N GLU A 238 -16.47 1.58 -15.10
CA GLU A 238 -16.90 2.90 -15.59
C GLU A 238 -16.46 4.03 -14.66
N THR A 239 -16.57 3.83 -13.34
CA THR A 239 -16.10 4.81 -12.36
C THR A 239 -14.58 5.03 -12.43
N VAL A 240 -13.82 4.01 -12.86
CA VAL A 240 -12.36 4.10 -13.01
C VAL A 240 -11.94 4.73 -14.34
N VAL A 241 -12.63 4.39 -15.42
CA VAL A 241 -12.37 4.92 -16.76
C VAL A 241 -12.84 6.37 -16.89
N ASP A 242 -14.02 6.70 -16.33
CA ASP A 242 -14.60 8.04 -16.37
C ASP A 242 -15.09 8.52 -14.99
N PRO A 243 -14.17 8.83 -14.06
CA PRO A 243 -14.50 9.22 -12.69
C PRO A 243 -15.35 10.49 -12.56
N SER A 244 -15.40 11.35 -13.58
CA SER A 244 -16.21 12.56 -13.57
C SER A 244 -17.66 12.32 -14.03
N LYS A 245 -17.99 11.13 -14.55
CA LYS A 245 -19.33 10.83 -15.07
C LYS A 245 -20.41 10.91 -13.99
N ALA A 246 -20.08 10.44 -12.79
CA ALA A 246 -20.94 10.52 -11.62
C ALA A 246 -20.09 10.74 -10.36
N ILE A 247 -20.21 11.92 -9.76
CA ILE A 247 -19.47 12.30 -8.56
C ILE A 247 -20.44 12.28 -7.38
N SER A 248 -20.17 11.45 -6.38
CA SER A 248 -20.96 11.43 -5.15
C SER A 248 -20.78 12.74 -4.37
N ASP A 249 -21.89 13.37 -3.95
CA ASP A 249 -21.89 14.61 -3.16
C ASP A 249 -20.94 14.57 -1.96
N GLN A 250 -20.93 13.43 -1.24
CA GLN A 250 -20.05 13.18 -0.08
C GLN A 250 -18.55 13.36 -0.36
N TYR A 251 -18.12 13.12 -1.60
CA TYR A 251 -16.72 13.17 -2.04
C TYR A 251 -16.49 14.24 -3.12
N SER A 252 -17.52 15.03 -3.43
CA SER A 252 -17.45 16.10 -4.41
C SER A 252 -16.54 17.24 -3.93
N ALA A 253 -15.87 17.87 -4.89
CA ALA A 253 -15.11 19.09 -4.66
C ALA A 253 -15.96 20.32 -4.94
N SER A 254 -15.60 21.43 -4.31
CA SER A 254 -16.14 22.75 -4.65
C SER A 254 -15.15 23.50 -5.55
N GLN A 255 -15.69 24.18 -6.55
CA GLN A 255 -15.00 25.17 -7.36
C GLN A 255 -15.31 26.57 -6.81
N PHE A 256 -14.26 27.33 -6.53
CA PHE A 256 -14.28 28.69 -6.05
C PHE A 256 -13.81 29.60 -7.17
N LEU A 257 -14.66 30.52 -7.61
CA LEU A 257 -14.28 31.64 -8.47
C LEU A 257 -13.96 32.84 -7.58
N LEU A 258 -12.74 33.35 -7.69
CA LEU A 258 -12.29 34.54 -6.96
C LEU A 258 -12.45 35.81 -7.79
N ASP A 259 -12.44 36.96 -7.12
CA ASP A 259 -12.58 38.30 -7.70
C ASP A 259 -11.45 38.68 -8.67
N ASP A 260 -10.28 38.06 -8.52
CA ASP A 260 -9.16 38.16 -9.45
C ASP A 260 -9.29 37.23 -10.68
N GLY A 261 -10.39 36.49 -10.79
CA GLY A 261 -10.66 35.51 -11.84
C GLY A 261 -10.03 34.13 -11.61
N THR A 262 -9.33 33.90 -10.50
CA THR A 262 -8.74 32.61 -10.17
C THR A 262 -9.83 31.56 -9.91
N LEU A 263 -9.69 30.39 -10.54
CA LEU A 263 -10.49 29.20 -10.24
C LEU A 263 -9.71 28.24 -9.35
N LEU A 264 -10.18 28.06 -8.12
CA LEU A 264 -9.64 27.11 -7.16
C LEU A 264 -10.60 25.93 -7.01
N VAL A 265 -10.10 24.70 -7.16
CA VAL A 265 -10.90 23.48 -6.95
C VAL A 265 -10.36 22.73 -5.73
N GLY A 266 -11.23 22.40 -4.79
CA GLY A 266 -10.83 21.70 -3.59
C GLY A 266 -11.99 21.28 -2.70
N ARG A 267 -11.69 20.45 -1.69
CA ARG A 267 -12.68 19.98 -0.73
C ARG A 267 -12.72 20.93 0.45
N VAL A 268 -13.92 21.36 0.83
CA VAL A 268 -14.10 22.21 2.01
C VAL A 268 -13.84 21.39 3.27
N MET A 269 -12.88 21.84 4.07
CA MET A 269 -12.53 21.24 5.36
C MET A 269 -13.20 21.99 6.51
N ASN A 270 -13.30 23.32 6.41
CA ASN A 270 -13.94 24.17 7.41
C ASN A 270 -14.46 25.46 6.77
N LEU A 271 -15.67 25.87 7.12
CA LEU A 271 -16.25 27.15 6.73
C LEU A 271 -16.21 28.09 7.94
N LYS A 272 -15.18 28.94 8.04
CA LYS A 272 -15.13 29.99 9.07
C LYS A 272 -15.73 31.28 8.53
N GLU A 273 -16.00 32.23 9.43
CA GLU A 273 -16.62 33.51 9.08
C GLU A 273 -15.78 34.34 8.09
N THR A 274 -14.46 34.38 8.26
CA THR A 274 -13.57 35.24 7.45
C THR A 274 -12.76 34.49 6.40
N GLU A 275 -12.58 33.18 6.56
CA GLU A 275 -11.84 32.33 5.61
C GLU A 275 -12.40 30.91 5.57
N TYR A 276 -12.42 30.32 4.38
CA TYR A 276 -12.68 28.91 4.19
C TYR A 276 -11.37 28.14 4.11
N TRP A 277 -11.33 26.99 4.76
CA TRP A 277 -10.21 26.06 4.72
C TRP A 277 -10.53 25.02 3.67
N VAL A 278 -9.77 25.01 2.58
CA VAL A 278 -9.99 24.16 1.42
C VAL A 278 -8.76 23.30 1.20
N ASN A 279 -8.94 21.98 1.07
CA ASN A 279 -7.87 21.08 0.65
C ASN A 279 -7.89 20.96 -0.88
N THR A 280 -6.84 21.46 -1.52
CA THR A 280 -6.67 21.51 -2.98
C THR A 280 -5.81 20.37 -3.52
N ASP A 281 -5.13 19.63 -2.63
CA ASP A 281 -4.27 18.50 -2.96
C ASP A 281 -4.72 17.28 -2.14
N MET A 282 -5.50 16.40 -2.77
CA MET A 282 -6.03 15.19 -2.15
C MET A 282 -4.94 14.17 -1.78
N MET A 283 -3.76 14.25 -2.40
CA MET A 283 -2.62 13.45 -1.96
C MET A 283 -2.12 13.95 -0.61
N LYS A 284 -2.36 15.21 -0.25
CA LYS A 284 -2.01 15.79 1.04
C LYS A 284 -3.27 16.23 1.80
N PRO A 285 -4.11 15.32 2.32
CA PRO A 285 -5.43 15.66 2.87
C PRO A 285 -5.40 16.59 4.11
N SER A 286 -4.23 16.79 4.72
CA SER A 286 -4.04 17.71 5.85
C SER A 286 -3.57 19.11 5.45
N THR A 287 -3.26 19.38 4.18
CA THR A 287 -2.89 20.73 3.74
C THR A 287 -4.12 21.61 3.64
N ILE A 288 -3.98 22.86 4.04
CA ILE A 288 -5.06 23.83 4.06
C ILE A 288 -4.65 25.00 3.16
N THR A 289 -5.44 25.24 2.12
CA THR A 289 -5.48 26.51 1.42
C THR A 289 -6.57 27.36 2.06
N LYS A 290 -6.18 28.53 2.57
CA LYS A 290 -7.11 29.51 3.12
C LYS A 290 -7.63 30.38 1.99
N VAL A 291 -8.95 30.37 1.80
CA VAL A 291 -9.64 31.22 0.82
C VAL A 291 -10.41 32.27 1.62
N LYS A 292 -10.11 33.56 1.44
CA LYS A 292 -10.84 34.60 2.16
C LYS A 292 -12.27 34.69 1.62
N VAL A 293 -13.25 34.90 2.50
CA VAL A 293 -14.65 34.92 2.09
C VAL A 293 -14.98 36.13 1.23
N ASP A 294 -14.34 37.27 1.49
CA ASP A 294 -14.53 38.53 0.75
C ASP A 294 -14.00 38.50 -0.68
N THR A 295 -13.06 37.60 -1.00
CA THR A 295 -12.54 37.41 -2.36
C THR A 295 -13.35 36.42 -3.19
N ILE A 296 -14.37 35.75 -2.64
CA ILE A 296 -15.13 34.72 -3.35
C ILE A 296 -16.31 35.34 -4.11
N GLU A 297 -16.29 35.23 -5.43
CA GLU A 297 -17.43 35.62 -6.28
C GLU A 297 -18.50 34.51 -6.35
N ALA A 298 -18.08 33.25 -6.47
CA ALA A 298 -19.00 32.12 -6.59
C ALA A 298 -18.40 30.81 -6.08
N ILE A 299 -19.27 29.96 -5.54
CA ILE A 299 -18.95 28.57 -5.19
C ILE A 299 -19.90 27.65 -5.94
N ARG A 300 -19.36 26.67 -6.66
CA ARG A 300 -20.13 25.71 -7.44
C ARG A 300 -19.62 24.29 -7.21
N PRO A 301 -20.47 23.26 -7.32
CA PRO A 301 -19.98 21.87 -7.39
C PRO A 301 -19.03 21.70 -8.58
N SER A 302 -17.87 21.06 -8.32
CA SER A 302 -16.91 20.73 -9.38
C SER A 302 -17.51 19.69 -10.33
N GLN A 303 -17.38 19.94 -11.63
CA GLN A 303 -17.71 18.96 -12.69
C GLN A 303 -16.57 17.98 -12.95
N VAL A 304 -15.43 18.16 -12.29
CA VAL A 304 -14.25 17.31 -12.42
C VAL A 304 -14.04 16.56 -11.12
N SER A 305 -13.96 15.23 -11.22
CA SER A 305 -13.65 14.37 -10.09
C SER A 305 -12.22 14.57 -9.62
N MET A 306 -12.02 14.41 -8.33
CA MET A 306 -10.67 14.40 -7.73
C MET A 306 -9.93 13.08 -7.95
N MET A 307 -10.64 12.03 -8.38
CA MET A 307 -10.01 10.79 -8.80
C MET A 307 -9.40 10.98 -10.19
N PRO A 308 -8.08 10.74 -10.36
CA PRO A 308 -7.42 10.96 -11.65
C PRO A 308 -7.93 10.02 -12.74
N LYS A 309 -7.89 10.48 -13.99
CA LYS A 309 -8.07 9.61 -15.17
C LYS A 309 -6.78 8.85 -15.50
N GLY A 310 -6.90 7.77 -16.27
CA GLY A 310 -5.75 7.02 -16.80
C GLY A 310 -5.06 6.09 -15.81
N LEU A 311 -5.71 5.76 -14.68
CA LEU A 311 -5.16 4.87 -13.65
C LEU A 311 -4.87 3.45 -14.18
N LEU A 312 -5.55 3.05 -15.25
CA LEU A 312 -5.41 1.75 -15.91
C LEU A 312 -4.38 1.75 -17.06
N ASN A 313 -3.78 2.89 -17.40
CA ASN A 313 -3.05 3.03 -18.66
C ASN A 313 -1.78 2.17 -18.79
N THR A 314 -1.29 1.64 -17.67
CA THR A 314 -0.11 0.78 -17.59
C THR A 314 -0.46 -0.69 -17.30
N MET A 315 -1.76 -1.03 -17.40
CA MET A 315 -2.31 -2.36 -17.18
C MET A 315 -2.68 -3.00 -18.51
N THR A 316 -2.42 -4.30 -18.67
CA THR A 316 -2.99 -5.11 -19.75
C THR A 316 -4.49 -5.36 -19.54
N ASP A 317 -5.19 -5.89 -20.55
CA ASP A 317 -6.59 -6.31 -20.41
C ASP A 317 -6.75 -7.35 -19.28
N LYS A 318 -5.81 -8.30 -19.18
CA LYS A 318 -5.75 -9.28 -18.11
C LYS A 318 -5.60 -8.61 -16.74
N ASP A 319 -4.70 -7.63 -16.62
CA ASP A 319 -4.47 -6.89 -15.38
C ASP A 319 -5.74 -6.15 -14.92
N VAL A 320 -6.46 -5.53 -15.85
CA VAL A 320 -7.74 -4.85 -15.55
C VAL A 320 -8.78 -5.85 -15.06
N LEU A 321 -8.90 -7.02 -15.70
CA LEU A 321 -9.84 -8.06 -15.26
C LEU A 321 -9.47 -8.67 -13.90
N ASP A 322 -8.19 -8.86 -13.63
CA ASP A 322 -7.70 -9.32 -12.33
C ASP A 322 -7.97 -8.27 -11.23
N LEU A 323 -7.79 -6.98 -11.54
CA LEU A 323 -8.16 -5.87 -10.65
C LEU A 323 -9.66 -5.85 -10.34
N LEU A 324 -10.51 -5.99 -11.36
CA LEU A 324 -11.96 -6.05 -11.16
C LEU A 324 -12.36 -7.25 -10.30
N ALA A 325 -11.77 -8.42 -10.52
CA ALA A 325 -12.03 -9.60 -9.69
C ALA A 325 -11.59 -9.40 -8.24
N TYR A 326 -10.46 -8.72 -8.01
CA TYR A 326 -10.01 -8.36 -6.67
C TYR A 326 -11.01 -7.45 -5.95
N LEU A 327 -11.54 -6.43 -6.63
CA LEU A 327 -12.58 -5.54 -6.08
C LEU A 327 -13.89 -6.28 -5.79
N ILE A 328 -14.35 -7.10 -6.74
CA ILE A 328 -15.62 -7.84 -6.64
C ILE A 328 -15.58 -8.86 -5.50
N SER A 329 -14.45 -9.54 -5.34
CA SER A 329 -14.28 -10.56 -4.30
C SER A 329 -14.12 -9.98 -2.89
N ALA A 330 -14.14 -8.65 -2.73
CA ALA A 330 -13.79 -7.98 -1.48
C ALA A 330 -12.41 -8.39 -0.95
N GLY A 331 -11.48 -8.82 -1.81
CA GLY A 331 -10.18 -9.33 -1.39
C GLY A 331 -10.22 -10.74 -0.78
N ASN A 332 -11.27 -11.53 -1.02
CA ASN A 332 -11.33 -12.93 -0.61
C ASN A 332 -10.63 -13.84 -1.65
N PRO A 333 -9.46 -14.45 -1.33
CA PRO A 333 -8.73 -15.31 -2.26
C PRO A 333 -9.49 -16.59 -2.66
N ASP A 334 -10.46 -17.04 -1.86
CA ASP A 334 -11.22 -18.27 -2.10
C ASP A 334 -12.47 -18.05 -2.98
N HIS A 335 -12.67 -16.82 -3.44
CA HIS A 335 -13.81 -16.44 -4.28
C HIS A 335 -13.83 -17.22 -5.61
N PRO A 336 -15.01 -17.62 -6.15
CA PRO A 336 -15.11 -18.39 -7.39
C PRO A 336 -14.38 -17.81 -8.60
N LEU A 337 -14.18 -16.48 -8.66
CA LEU A 337 -13.45 -15.81 -9.73
C LEU A 337 -11.96 -16.22 -9.82
N PHE A 338 -11.38 -16.73 -8.73
CA PHE A 338 -9.97 -17.16 -8.67
C PHE A 338 -9.81 -18.67 -8.82
N LYS A 339 -10.91 -19.42 -8.93
CA LYS A 339 -10.88 -20.85 -9.20
C LYS A 339 -10.62 -21.08 -10.69
N LYS A 340 -9.76 -22.05 -10.99
CA LYS A 340 -9.39 -22.43 -12.36
C LYS A 340 -10.47 -23.26 -13.03
#